data_AF-A0A7C1Y124-F1
#
_entry.id   AF-A0A7C1Y124-F1
#
_cell.length_a   1.000
_cell.length_b   1.000
_cell.length_c   1.000
_cell.angle_alpha   90.00
_cell.angle_beta   90.00
_cell.angle_gamma   90.00
#
_symmetry.space_group_name_H-M   'P 1'
#
loop_
_entity.id
_entity.type
_entity.pdbx_description
1 polymer ?
#
loop_
_entity_poly.entity_id
_entity_poly.type
_entity_poly.pdbx_seq_one_letter_code
_entity_poly.pdbx_strand_id
1 'polypeptide(L)'
;MVDVRDLAEAVLAAAERPEAAGGVYIISDGEDYSTRRIYEAMCWALGRQAPKWAVPAAVLRGMGYVGDLGERIFRRTLPYNSAVASRLLDSACYRSLRAEQVLGFRPRYRLEDALPEMVEVYRRQVAR
;
A
#
# COMPACT_ATOMS: atom_id res chain seq x y z
N MET A 1 -1.16 -1.13 -6.14
CA MET A 1 -0.49 -1.86 -5.02
C MET A 1 0.29 -3.01 -5.65
N VAL A 2 1.02 -3.87 -4.95
CA VAL A 2 1.56 -5.11 -5.56
C VAL A 2 1.72 -6.20 -4.51
N ASP A 3 1.31 -7.43 -4.83
CA ASP A 3 1.58 -8.61 -4.00
C ASP A 3 3.06 -8.98 -4.07
N VAL A 4 3.63 -9.47 -2.96
CA VAL A 4 5.05 -9.81 -2.87
C VAL A 4 5.46 -10.91 -3.87
N ARG A 5 4.55 -11.83 -4.20
CA ARG A 5 4.79 -12.90 -5.18
C ARG A 5 4.88 -12.34 -6.59
N ASP A 6 3.96 -11.46 -6.96
CA ASP A 6 3.99 -10.78 -8.26
C ASP A 6 5.24 -9.91 -8.41
N LEU A 7 5.65 -9.23 -7.33
CA LEU A 7 6.90 -8.47 -7.32
C LEU A 7 8.12 -9.37 -7.51
N ALA A 8 8.17 -10.53 -6.86
CA ALA A 8 9.26 -11.49 -7.02
C ALA A 8 9.36 -12.00 -8.47
N GLU A 9 8.23 -12.35 -9.09
CA GLU A 9 8.17 -12.76 -10.50
C GLU A 9 8.66 -11.62 -11.43
N ALA A 10 8.28 -10.37 -11.16
CA ALA A 10 8.75 -9.22 -11.93
C ALA A 10 10.27 -9.01 -11.82
N VAL A 11 10.84 -9.21 -10.62
CA VAL A 11 12.29 -9.11 -10.38
C VAL A 11 13.04 -10.21 -11.13
N LEU A 12 12.55 -11.45 -11.08
CA LEU A 12 13.14 -12.56 -11.83
C LEU A 12 13.09 -12.29 -13.34
N ALA A 13 11.94 -11.84 -13.86
CA ALA A 13 11.80 -11.48 -15.27
C ALA A 13 12.76 -10.35 -15.69
N ALA A 14 13.01 -9.38 -14.81
CA ALA A 14 13.99 -8.31 -15.06
C ALA A 14 15.44 -8.79 -15.04
N ALA A 15 15.75 -9.82 -14.24
CA ALA A 15 17.09 -10.41 -14.19
C ALA A 15 17.41 -11.26 -15.43
N GLU A 16 16.40 -11.90 -16.03
CA GLU A 16 16.58 -12.84 -17.15
C GLU A 16 16.53 -12.18 -18.52
N ARG A 17 15.99 -10.95 -18.62
CA ARG A 17 15.78 -10.26 -19.91
C ARG A 17 16.85 -9.20 -20.18
N PRO A 18 17.67 -9.35 -21.23
CA PRO A 18 18.64 -8.32 -21.60
C PRO A 18 18.00 -6.95 -21.88
N GLU A 19 16.77 -6.94 -22.40
CA GLU A 19 15.99 -5.72 -22.69
C GLU A 19 15.62 -4.93 -21.43
N ALA A 20 15.71 -5.57 -20.25
CA ALA A 20 15.45 -4.93 -18.97
C ALA A 20 16.65 -4.15 -18.42
N ALA A 21 17.86 -4.36 -18.97
CA ALA A 21 19.09 -3.79 -18.46
C ALA A 21 19.05 -2.25 -18.43
N GLY A 22 19.37 -1.67 -17.26
CA GLY A 22 19.35 -0.22 -17.03
C GLY A 22 17.94 0.41 -17.01
N GLY A 23 16.88 -0.39 -17.08
CA GLY A 23 15.50 0.09 -17.02
C GLY A 23 15.01 0.33 -15.59
N VAL A 24 14.13 1.31 -15.44
CA VAL A 24 13.34 1.53 -14.22
C VAL A 24 11.90 1.15 -14.52
N TYR A 25 11.32 0.28 -13.69
CA TYR A 25 10.00 -0.30 -13.88
C TYR A 25 9.13 -0.04 -12.66
N ILE A 26 7.90 0.40 -12.91
CA ILE A 26 6.87 0.51 -11.87
C ILE A 26 6.08 -0.79 -11.91
N ILE A 27 6.01 -1.49 -10.77
CA ILE A 27 5.25 -2.74 -10.62
C ILE A 27 4.02 -2.45 -9.78
N SER A 28 2.85 -2.75 -10.33
CA SER A 28 1.54 -2.51 -9.75
C SER A 28 0.57 -3.60 -10.21
N ASP A 29 -0.41 -3.93 -9.38
CA ASP A 29 -1.55 -4.78 -9.72
C ASP A 29 -2.54 -4.12 -10.69
N GLY A 30 -2.29 -2.87 -11.07
CA GLY A 30 -3.07 -2.11 -12.06
C GLY A 30 -4.40 -1.57 -11.53
N GLU A 31 -4.70 -1.81 -10.26
CA GLU A 31 -5.91 -1.34 -9.60
C GLU A 31 -5.69 0.02 -8.92
N ASP A 32 -6.65 0.93 -9.12
CA ASP A 32 -6.68 2.22 -8.44
C ASP A 32 -7.42 2.06 -7.10
N TYR A 33 -6.67 2.01 -6.01
CA TYR A 33 -7.24 1.94 -4.67
C TYR A 33 -7.29 3.31 -4.02
N SER A 34 -8.47 3.65 -3.50
CA SER A 34 -8.56 4.70 -2.49
C SER A 34 -8.13 4.15 -1.13
N THR A 35 -7.56 5.00 -0.27
CA THR A 35 -7.27 4.66 1.13
C THR A 35 -8.50 4.10 1.85
N ARG A 36 -9.69 4.58 1.48
CA ARG A 36 -10.97 4.07 1.98
C ARG A 36 -11.23 2.63 1.55
N ARG A 37 -11.06 2.28 0.27
CA ARG A 37 -11.22 0.91 -0.25
C ARG A 37 -10.28 -0.06 0.44
N ILE A 38 -9.02 0.34 0.63
CA ILE A 38 -8.01 -0.47 1.34
C ILE A 38 -8.49 -0.76 2.78
N TYR A 39 -8.91 0.28 3.49
CA TYR A 39 -9.38 0.15 4.86
C TYR A 39 -10.64 -0.73 4.98
N GLU A 40 -11.62 -0.56 4.08
CA GLU A 40 -12.83 -1.39 4.05
C GLU A 40 -12.50 -2.85 3.78
N ALA A 41 -11.63 -3.13 2.79
CA ALA A 41 -11.17 -4.48 2.49
C ALA A 41 -10.50 -5.14 3.71
N MET A 42 -9.64 -4.39 4.44
CA MET A 42 -9.04 -4.86 5.69
C MET A 42 -10.10 -5.15 6.77
N CYS A 43 -11.09 -4.26 6.97
CA CYS A 43 -12.18 -4.49 7.91
C CYS A 43 -12.92 -5.79 7.60
N TRP A 44 -13.32 -5.98 6.33
CA TRP A 44 -14.05 -7.16 5.91
C TRP A 44 -13.24 -8.44 6.09
N ALA A 45 -11.97 -8.45 5.68
CA ALA A 45 -11.08 -9.59 5.86
C ALA A 45 -10.88 -9.95 7.35
N LEU A 46 -10.85 -8.95 8.23
CA LEU A 46 -10.76 -9.15 9.68
C LEU A 46 -12.09 -9.58 10.32
N GLY A 47 -13.21 -9.60 9.59
CA GLY A 47 -14.55 -9.86 10.11
C GLY A 47 -15.13 -8.69 10.91
N ARG A 48 -14.68 -7.45 10.64
CA ARG A 48 -15.13 -6.22 11.28
C ARG A 48 -16.04 -5.41 10.37
N GLN A 49 -16.98 -4.68 10.96
CA GLN A 49 -17.80 -3.73 10.23
C GLN A 49 -17.01 -2.45 9.94
N ALA A 50 -17.01 -2.00 8.69
CA ALA A 50 -16.42 -0.73 8.32
C ALA A 50 -17.32 0.44 8.80
N PRO A 51 -16.77 1.44 9.51
CA PRO A 51 -17.50 2.65 9.90
C PRO A 51 -18.09 3.39 8.70
N LYS A 52 -19.36 3.79 8.75
CA LYS A 52 -20.03 4.52 7.64
C LYS A 52 -19.67 6.00 7.53
N TRP A 53 -18.98 6.55 8.52
CA TRP A 53 -18.52 7.93 8.54
C TRP A 53 -17.09 8.04 7.98
N ALA A 54 -16.74 9.23 7.50
CA ALA A 54 -15.41 9.55 7.00
C ALA A 54 -14.84 10.76 7.75
N VAL A 55 -13.53 10.78 7.93
CA VAL A 55 -12.82 11.96 8.47
C VAL A 55 -12.51 12.90 7.31
N PRO A 56 -12.88 14.20 7.37
CA PRO A 56 -12.50 15.15 6.35
C PRO A 56 -10.98 15.26 6.22
N ALA A 57 -10.48 15.38 4.99
CA ALA A 57 -9.04 15.49 4.71
C ALA A 57 -8.37 16.65 5.46
N ALA A 58 -9.09 17.76 5.68
CA ALA A 58 -8.59 18.90 6.45
C ALA A 58 -8.28 18.53 7.91
N VAL A 59 -9.10 17.68 8.53
CA VAL A 59 -8.90 17.20 9.90
C VAL A 59 -7.67 16.29 9.97
N LEU A 60 -7.53 15.37 9.02
CA LEU A 60 -6.35 14.49 8.91
C LEU A 60 -5.05 15.28 8.73
N ARG A 61 -5.05 16.33 7.89
CA ARG A 61 -3.91 17.25 7.72
C ARG A 61 -3.61 18.02 9.00
N GLY A 62 -4.64 18.57 9.64
CA GLY A 62 -4.51 19.29 10.91
C GLY A 62 -3.85 18.44 12.00
N MET A 63 -4.30 17.18 12.17
CA MET A 63 -3.67 16.24 13.09
C MET A 63 -2.21 15.94 12.74
N GLY A 64 -1.86 15.94 11.46
CA GLY A 64 -0.48 15.74 11.01
C GLY A 64 0.44 16.85 11.51
N TYR A 65 0.02 18.11 11.41
CA TYR A 65 0.78 19.26 11.92
C TYR A 65 0.91 19.25 13.45
N VAL A 66 -0.14 18.82 14.17
CA VAL A 66 -0.07 18.62 15.63
C VAL A 66 0.94 17.52 15.97
N GLY A 67 0.99 16.46 15.16
CA GLY A 67 2.01 15.42 15.23
C GLY A 67 3.42 16.00 15.10
N ASP A 68 3.70 16.79 14.04
CA ASP A 68 5.01 17.42 13.84
C ASP A 68 5.44 18.29 15.02
N LEU A 69 4.50 19.03 15.61
CA LEU A 69 4.75 19.85 16.79
C LEU A 69 5.10 18.97 18.00
N GLY A 70 4.36 17.87 18.18
CA GLY A 70 4.66 16.87 19.20
C GLY A 70 6.03 16.23 19.01
N GLU A 71 6.41 15.87 17.78
CA GLU A 71 7.74 15.32 17.48
C GLU A 71 8.87 16.29 17.88
N ARG A 72 8.69 17.58 17.62
CA ARG A 72 9.65 18.63 18.02
C ARG A 72 9.76 18.77 19.53
N ILE A 73 8.64 18.68 20.25
CA ILE A 73 8.60 18.79 21.72
C ILE A 73 9.21 17.55 22.38
N PHE A 74 8.79 16.36 21.94
CA PHE A 74 9.20 15.09 22.55
C PHE A 74 10.49 14.51 21.97
N ARG A 75 11.06 15.12 20.92
CA ARG A 75 12.25 14.68 20.18
C ARG A 75 12.20 13.20 19.76
N ARG A 76 11.01 12.73 19.39
CA ARG A 76 10.75 11.36 18.91
C ARG A 76 9.80 11.40 17.74
N THR A 77 9.93 10.45 16.82
CA THR A 77 8.94 10.27 15.76
C THR A 77 7.63 9.79 16.37
N LEU A 78 6.53 10.43 15.97
CA LEU A 78 5.20 10.04 16.37
C LEU A 78 4.61 9.13 15.28
N PRO A 79 3.70 8.20 15.64
CA PRO A 79 3.11 7.27 14.68
C PRO A 79 2.25 7.98 13.62
N TYR A 80 1.87 9.23 13.86
CA TYR A 80 1.11 10.05 12.94
C TYR A 80 1.68 11.48 12.91
N ASN A 81 2.06 11.93 11.72
CA ASN A 81 2.65 13.24 11.45
C ASN A 81 2.22 13.73 10.06
N SER A 82 2.69 14.90 9.63
CA SER A 82 2.26 15.48 8.35
C SER A 82 2.67 14.63 7.14
N ALA A 83 3.80 13.91 7.21
CA ALA A 83 4.25 13.02 6.15
C ALA A 83 3.39 11.76 6.01
N VAL A 84 2.89 11.21 7.12
CA VAL A 84 1.90 10.12 7.07
C VAL A 84 0.56 10.64 6.55
N ALA A 85 0.15 11.82 6.99
CA ALA A 85 -1.10 12.45 6.54
C ALA A 85 -1.10 12.71 5.03
N SER A 86 0.01 13.21 4.45
CA SER A 86 0.10 13.42 3.00
C SER A 86 0.04 12.10 2.24
N ARG A 87 0.79 11.08 2.66
CA ARG A 87 0.77 9.74 2.02
C ARG A 87 -0.62 9.08 2.02
N LEU A 88 -1.42 9.29 3.07
CA LEU A 88 -2.77 8.75 3.16
C LEU A 88 -3.78 9.48 2.28
N LEU A 89 -3.55 10.77 2.02
CA LEU A 89 -4.45 11.65 1.29
C LEU A 89 -4.10 11.77 -0.19
N ASP A 90 -2.83 11.59 -0.54
CA ASP A 90 -2.35 11.62 -1.91
C ASP A 90 -2.77 10.35 -2.65
N SER A 91 -3.06 10.50 -3.94
CA SER A 91 -3.39 9.39 -4.81
C SER A 91 -2.13 8.78 -5.41
N ALA A 92 -1.90 7.50 -5.14
CA ALA A 92 -0.77 6.75 -5.66
C ALA A 92 -1.23 5.81 -6.78
N CYS A 93 -1.70 6.40 -7.89
CA CYS A 93 -2.15 5.68 -9.07
C CYS A 93 -0.96 5.41 -9.99
N TYR A 94 -0.64 4.13 -10.20
CA TYR A 94 0.54 3.69 -10.92
C TYR A 94 0.18 2.69 -12.01
N ARG A 95 0.82 2.83 -13.17
CA ARG A 95 0.64 1.92 -14.31
C ARG A 95 1.94 1.20 -14.66
N SER A 96 1.83 -0.08 -14.95
CA SER A 96 2.96 -0.97 -15.21
C SER A 96 3.25 -1.19 -16.69
N LEU A 97 2.86 -0.24 -17.56
CA LEU A 97 2.96 -0.38 -19.02
C LEU A 97 4.35 -0.83 -19.51
N ARG A 98 5.42 -0.21 -18.98
CA ARG A 98 6.79 -0.58 -19.36
C ARG A 98 7.16 -1.99 -18.88
N ALA A 99 6.69 -2.39 -17.70
CA ALA A 99 6.93 -3.73 -17.16
C ALA A 99 6.13 -4.80 -17.95
N GLU A 100 4.90 -4.50 -18.33
CA GLU A 100 4.10 -5.37 -19.20
C GLU A 100 4.78 -5.59 -20.56
N GLN A 101 5.27 -4.51 -21.18
CA GLN A 101 5.89 -4.57 -22.51
C GLN A 101 7.26 -5.24 -22.49
N VAL A 102 8.13 -4.88 -21.54
CA VAL A 102 9.53 -5.35 -21.53
C VAL A 102 9.69 -6.64 -20.73
N LEU A 103 9.03 -6.75 -19.58
CA LEU A 103 9.16 -7.91 -18.69
C LEU A 103 8.09 -8.98 -18.95
N GLY A 104 7.05 -8.67 -19.74
CA GLY A 104 5.87 -9.55 -19.85
C GLY A 104 5.10 -9.64 -18.53
N PHE A 105 5.33 -8.70 -17.61
CA PHE A 105 4.73 -8.73 -16.28
C PHE A 105 3.21 -8.65 -16.39
N ARG A 106 2.52 -9.53 -15.66
CA ARG A 106 1.06 -9.47 -15.48
C ARG A 106 0.74 -9.79 -14.02
N PRO A 107 0.08 -8.89 -13.29
CA PRO A 107 -0.28 -9.14 -11.91
C PRO A 107 -1.30 -10.29 -11.82
N ARG A 108 -1.15 -11.12 -10.81
CA ARG A 108 -2.02 -12.27 -10.54
C ARG A 108 -2.86 -12.08 -9.29
N TYR A 109 -2.40 -11.25 -8.36
CA TYR A 109 -3.06 -11.04 -7.07
C TYR A 109 -3.44 -9.58 -6.88
N ARG A 110 -4.68 -9.35 -6.46
CA ARG A 110 -5.15 -8.07 -5.95
C ARG A 110 -5.09 -8.05 -4.43
N LEU A 111 -5.30 -6.88 -3.83
CA LEU A 111 -5.34 -6.73 -2.38
C LEU A 111 -6.36 -7.69 -1.76
N GLU A 112 -7.56 -7.78 -2.33
CA GLU A 112 -8.65 -8.60 -1.82
C GLU A 112 -8.31 -10.11 -1.85
N ASP A 113 -7.48 -10.56 -2.79
CA ASP A 113 -7.03 -11.95 -2.91
C ASP A 113 -5.98 -12.31 -1.85
N ALA A 114 -5.10 -11.36 -1.51
CA ALA A 114 -4.01 -11.56 -0.56
C ALA A 114 -4.45 -11.41 0.91
N LEU A 115 -5.49 -10.62 1.18
CA LEU A 115 -5.94 -10.29 2.53
C LEU A 115 -6.28 -11.50 3.42
N PRO A 116 -6.98 -12.55 2.95
CA PRO A 116 -7.28 -13.72 3.79
C PRO A 116 -6.03 -14.38 4.38
N GLU A 117 -5.01 -14.58 3.55
CA GLU A 117 -3.72 -15.16 3.95
C GLU A 117 -3.00 -14.25 4.95
N MET A 118 -2.94 -12.95 4.69
CA MET A 118 -2.33 -11.96 5.58
C MET A 118 -3.02 -11.92 6.96
N VAL A 119 -4.35 -11.98 7.00
CA VAL A 119 -5.13 -11.99 8.24
C VAL A 119 -4.89 -13.26 9.04
N GLU A 120 -4.75 -14.41 8.37
CA GLU A 120 -4.42 -15.67 9.06
C GLU A 120 -3.07 -15.59 9.75
N VAL A 121 -2.04 -15.09 9.06
CA VAL A 121 -0.70 -14.87 9.64
C VAL A 121 -0.77 -13.89 10.81
N TYR A 122 -1.48 -12.77 10.66
CA TYR A 122 -1.67 -11.78 11.72
C TYR A 122 -2.34 -12.38 12.96
N ARG A 123 -3.41 -13.17 12.80
CA ARG A 123 -4.09 -13.84 13.93
C ARG A 123 -3.17 -14.81 14.67
N ARG A 124 -2.33 -15.55 13.96
CA ARG A 124 -1.34 -16.45 14.57
C ARG A 124 -0.27 -15.70 15.37
N GLN A 125 0.11 -14.50 14.92
CA GLN A 125 1.09 -13.66 15.63
C GLN A 125 0.51 -13.02 16.89
N VAL A 126 -0.75 -12.56 16.84
CA VAL A 126 -1.43 -11.90 17.97
C VAL A 126 -1.92 -12.89 19.03
N ALA A 127 -2.14 -14.15 18.67
CA ALA A 127 -2.52 -15.21 19.60
C ALA A 127 -1.35 -15.79 20.42
N ARG A 128 -0.11 -15.32 20.18
CA ARG A 128 1.07 -15.63 20.98
C ARG A 128 1.37 -14.52 21.97
#